data_AF-A0A9D5GUH2-F1
#
_entry.id   AF-A0A9D5GUH2-F1
#
_cell.length_a   1.000
_cell.length_b   1.000
_cell.length_c   1.000
_cell.angle_alpha   90.00
_cell.angle_beta   90.00
_cell.angle_gamma   90.00
#
_symmetry.space_group_name_H-M   'P 1'
#
loop_
_entity.id
_entity.type
_entity.pdbx_description
1 polymer ?
#
loop_
_entity_poly.entity_id
_entity_poly.type
_entity_poly.pdbx_seq_one_letter_code
_entity_poly.pdbx_strand_id
1 'polypeptide(L)' 'MTEINFKGKEFVYNHHLTVPFRPLVPDAGRGIGPVALDGNLIVHGDNLHALKALLPQYAGKV' A
#
# COMPACT_ATOMS: atom_id res chain seq x y z
N MET A 1 -1.34 -3.39 -31.71
CA MET A 1 -0.46 -3.07 -30.56
C MET A 1 -0.02 -4.40 -29.97
N THR A 2 1.28 -4.60 -29.77
CA THR A 2 1.81 -5.83 -29.16
C THR A 2 1.63 -5.77 -27.65
N GLU A 3 1.05 -6.80 -27.05
CA GLU A 3 0.81 -6.87 -25.61
C GLU A 3 0.94 -8.30 -25.06
N ILE A 4 1.30 -8.41 -23.78
CA ILE A 4 1.31 -9.69 -23.05
C ILE A 4 -0.13 -9.98 -22.61
N ASN A 5 -0.65 -11.14 -23.01
CA ASN A 5 -1.97 -11.62 -22.65
C ASN A 5 -1.89 -12.92 -21.86
N PHE A 6 -2.61 -12.97 -20.76
CA PHE A 6 -2.72 -14.15 -19.90
C PHE A 6 -4.13 -14.24 -19.31
N LYS A 7 -4.56 -15.45 -18.97
CA LYS A 7 -5.88 -15.70 -18.39
C LYS A 7 -6.01 -14.93 -17.06
N GLY A 8 -7.04 -14.09 -16.95
CA GLY A 8 -7.29 -13.29 -15.75
C GLY A 8 -6.58 -11.93 -15.70
N LYS A 9 -5.90 -11.49 -16.77
CA LYS A 9 -5.23 -10.18 -16.85
C LYS A 9 -6.11 -9.02 -16.40
N GLU A 10 -7.36 -8.95 -16.87
CA GLU A 10 -8.29 -7.88 -16.49
C GLU A 10 -8.66 -7.90 -15.00
N PHE A 11 -8.80 -9.08 -14.40
CA PHE A 11 -9.09 -9.20 -12.97
C PHE A 11 -7.95 -8.67 -12.12
N VAL A 12 -6.70 -9.02 -12.48
CA VAL A 12 -5.51 -8.51 -11.78
C VAL A 12 -5.41 -6.99 -11.96
N TYR A 13 -5.60 -6.50 -13.19
CA TYR A 13 -5.52 -5.08 -13.50
C TYR A 13 -6.54 -4.26 -12.68
N ASN A 14 -7.77 -4.74 -12.60
CA ASN A 14 -8.86 -4.03 -11.90
C ASN A 14 -8.92 -4.31 -10.40
N HIS A 15 -8.19 -5.30 -9.88
CA HIS A 15 -8.27 -5.70 -8.47
C HIS A 15 -8.02 -4.51 -7.53
N HIS A 16 -7.05 -3.65 -7.87
CA HIS A 16 -6.74 -2.48 -7.06
C HIS A 16 -7.95 -1.54 -6.90
N LEU A 17 -8.88 -1.44 -7.84
CA LEU A 17 -10.09 -0.61 -7.70
C LEU A 17 -11.04 -1.14 -6.61
N THR A 18 -11.01 -2.44 -6.36
CA THR A 18 -11.88 -3.12 -5.38
C THR A 18 -11.35 -3.02 -3.94
N VAL A 19 -10.06 -2.71 -3.78
CA VAL A 19 -9.41 -2.63 -2.46
C VAL A 19 -9.77 -1.30 -1.79
N PRO A 20 -10.42 -1.29 -0.62
CA PRO A 20 -10.75 -0.04 0.06
C PRO A 20 -9.49 0.67 0.58
N PHE A 21 -9.52 1.99 0.61
CA PHE A 21 -8.50 2.77 1.31
C PHE A 21 -8.60 2.53 2.82
N ARG A 22 -7.46 2.37 3.49
CA ARG A 22 -7.37 2.27 4.95
C ARG A 22 -6.25 3.19 5.44
N PRO A 23 -6.48 4.00 6.48
CA PRO A 23 -5.43 4.84 7.05
C PRO A 23 -4.39 3.98 7.79
N LEU A 24 -3.15 4.46 7.84
CA LEU A 24 -2.13 3.89 8.71
C LEU A 24 -2.45 4.26 10.16
N VAL A 25 -2.54 3.25 11.02
CA VAL A 25 -2.76 3.43 12.46
C VAL A 25 -1.48 3.02 13.20
N PRO A 26 -0.85 3.92 13.97
CA PRO A 26 0.35 3.61 14.72
C PRO A 26 0.02 2.67 15.89
N ASP A 27 0.85 1.64 16.06
CA ASP A 27 0.81 0.75 17.22
C ASP A 27 1.90 1.18 18.21
N ALA A 28 1.50 1.92 19.25
CA ALA A 28 2.41 2.46 20.25
C ALA A 28 3.17 1.37 21.03
N GLY A 29 2.65 0.15 21.09
CA GLY A 29 3.31 -0.98 21.76
C GLY A 29 4.39 -1.64 20.91
N ARG A 30 4.47 -1.31 19.61
CA ARG A 30 5.42 -1.91 18.65
C ARG A 30 6.43 -0.91 18.10
N GLY A 31 6.26 0.38 18.39
CA GLY A 31 7.20 1.44 18.04
C GLY A 31 8.23 1.69 19.13
N ILE A 32 9.38 2.25 18.73
CA ILE A 32 10.38 2.80 19.66
C ILE A 32 10.42 4.31 19.45
N GLY A 33 10.20 5.08 20.52
CA GLY A 33 10.20 6.55 20.47
C GLY A 33 8.86 7.14 20.05
N PRO A 34 8.83 8.46 19.74
CA PRO A 34 7.61 9.14 19.32
C PRO A 34 7.13 8.62 17.95
N VAL A 35 5.81 8.57 17.77
CA VAL A 35 5.22 8.17 16.49
C VAL A 35 5.57 9.18 15.41
N ALA A 36 6.28 8.71 14.39
CA ALA A 36 6.71 9.50 13.24
C ALA A 36 6.39 8.73 11.95
N LEU A 37 5.68 9.37 11.01
CA LEU A 37 5.33 8.77 9.71
C LEU A 37 6.34 9.06 8.60
N ASP A 38 7.36 9.86 8.90
CA ASP A 38 8.42 10.31 7.99
C ASP A 38 9.76 9.57 8.19
N GLY A 39 9.82 8.64 9.15
CA GLY A 39 10.98 7.80 9.43
C GLY A 39 10.90 6.40 8.79
N ASN A 40 11.59 5.44 9.39
CA ASN A 40 11.50 4.03 9.00
C ASN A 40 10.16 3.44 9.45
N LEU A 41 9.42 2.83 8.52
CA LEU A 41 8.09 2.27 8.77
C LEU A 41 8.05 0.77 8.56
N ILE A 42 7.44 0.05 9.50
CA ILE A 42 7.05 -1.35 9.35
C ILE A 42 5.52 -1.38 9.34
N VAL A 43 4.93 -1.74 8.19
CA VAL A 43 3.47 -1.80 8.04
C VAL A 43 3.02 -3.24 8.13
N HIS A 44 2.14 -3.54 9.09
CA HIS A 44 1.55 -4.85 9.25
C HIS A 44 0.19 -4.93 8.54
N GLY A 45 0.06 -5.88 7.60
CA GLY A 45 -1.19 -6.15 6.90
C GLY A 45 -0.99 -6.64 5.47
N ASP A 46 -2.08 -6.65 4.71
CA ASP A 46 -2.06 -6.91 3.27
C ASP A 46 -1.29 -5.80 2.52
N ASN A 47 -0.43 -6.20 1.59
CA ASN A 47 0.48 -5.28 0.92
C ASN A 47 -0.24 -4.27 0.02
N LEU A 48 -1.34 -4.65 -0.63
CA LEU A 48 -2.07 -3.76 -1.54
C LEU A 48 -2.83 -2.69 -0.74
N HIS A 49 -3.36 -3.04 0.43
CA HIS A 49 -3.89 -2.06 1.38
C HIS A 49 -2.80 -1.13 1.91
N ALA A 50 -1.63 -1.67 2.29
CA ALA A 50 -0.51 -0.89 2.78
C ALA A 50 0.00 0.12 1.73
N LEU A 51 0.22 -0.33 0.49
CA LEU A 51 0.64 0.52 -0.61
C LEU A 51 -0.38 1.63 -0.88
N LYS A 52 -1.68 1.32 -0.87
CA LYS A 52 -2.74 2.34 -0.99
C LYS A 52 -2.70 3.38 0.13
N ALA A 53 -2.46 2.95 1.36
CA ALA A 53 -2.36 3.83 2.52
C ALA A 53 -1.16 4.78 2.43
N LEU A 54 -0.07 4.35 1.78
CA LEU A 54 1.18 5.10 1.61
C LEU A 54 1.13 6.10 0.43
N LEU A 55 0.20 5.96 -0.52
CA LEU A 55 0.10 6.83 -1.71
C LEU A 55 0.14 8.33 -1.39
N PRO A 56 -0.58 8.88 -0.38
CA PRO A 56 -0.59 10.32 -0.13
C PRO A 56 0.80 10.88 0.22
N GLN A 57 1.69 10.08 0.79
CA GLN A 57 3.01 10.52 1.25
C GLN A 57 4.13 10.15 0.27
N TYR A 58 4.04 8.98 -0.36
CA TYR A 58 5.14 8.36 -1.12
C TYR A 58 4.90 8.25 -2.63
N ALA A 59 3.74 8.65 -3.16
CA ALA A 59 3.50 8.61 -4.60
C ALA A 59 4.58 9.41 -5.38
N GLY A 60 5.24 8.73 -6.32
CA GLY A 60 6.28 9.30 -7.16
C GLY A 60 7.61 9.62 -6.46
N LYS A 61 7.84 9.12 -5.23
CA LYS A 61 9.05 9.37 -4.45
C LYS A 61 9.96 8.16 -4.25
N VAL A 62 9.53 6.97 -4.70
CA VAL A 62 10.24 5.70 -4.59
C VAL A 62 10.50 5.14 -5.97
#